data_AF-A0A7K1LFZ1-F1
#
_entry.id   AF-A0A7K1LFZ1-F1
#
_cell.length_a   1.000
_cell.length_b   1.000
_cell.length_c   1.000
_cell.angle_alpha   90.00
_cell.angle_beta   90.00
_cell.angle_gamma   90.00
#
_symmetry.space_group_name_H-M   'P 1'
#
loop_
_entity.id
_entity.type
_entity.pdbx_description
1 polymer ?
#
loop_
_entity_poly.entity_id
_entity_poly.type
_entity_poly.pdbx_seq_one_letter_code
_entity_poly.pdbx_strand_id
1 'polypeptide(L)'
;MTDCQESGGCRDEQIQRIYEYLDGALSAEDIEDICTHLNECETCAREYDLECVIRSAVKRSCCEPAPDELKQSILHRIDSLRDSTESTEHDHSGLGTQKPSDPTDRPMAS
;
A
#
# COMPACT_ATOMS: atom_id res chain seq x y z
N MET A 1 -14.18 3.71 26.94
CA MET A 1 -14.41 2.32 26.51
C MET A 1 -15.71 2.36 25.76
N THR A 2 -15.62 2.62 24.45
CA THR A 2 -16.80 2.76 23.61
C THR A 2 -17.17 1.35 23.19
N ASP A 3 -17.98 0.69 24.01
CA ASP A 3 -18.67 -0.52 23.61
C ASP A 3 -19.37 -0.26 22.28
N CYS A 4 -19.28 -1.23 21.37
CA CYS A 4 -19.62 -1.20 19.94
C CYS A 4 -21.15 -1.04 19.69
N GLN A 5 -21.85 -0.25 20.53
CA GLN A 5 -23.29 -0.30 20.78
C GLN A 5 -24.06 0.98 20.40
N GLU A 6 -23.41 2.08 20.00
CA GLU A 6 -24.14 3.32 19.64
C GLU A 6 -24.31 3.56 18.13
N SER A 7 -23.91 2.60 17.28
CA SER A 7 -24.24 2.62 15.84
C SER A 7 -24.39 1.22 15.24
N GLY A 8 -25.12 0.33 15.92
CA GLY A 8 -25.80 -0.77 15.22
C GLY A 8 -25.06 -2.10 15.04
N GLY A 9 -24.23 -2.52 16.00
CA GLY A 9 -23.87 -3.93 16.22
C GLY A 9 -22.80 -4.50 15.27
N CYS A 10 -22.01 -5.43 15.80
CA CYS A 10 -21.14 -6.33 15.03
C CYS A 10 -21.99 -7.23 14.12
N ARG A 11 -22.61 -6.65 13.09
CA ARG A 11 -23.42 -7.33 12.09
C ARG A 11 -22.50 -8.10 11.15
N ASP A 12 -23.07 -9.14 10.56
CA ASP A 12 -22.46 -9.88 9.44
C ASP A 12 -21.92 -8.94 8.35
N GLU A 13 -22.51 -7.75 8.19
CA GLU A 13 -22.09 -6.68 7.28
C GLU A 13 -20.66 -6.16 7.57
N GLN A 14 -20.28 -5.97 8.84
CA GLN A 14 -18.91 -5.52 9.20
C GLN A 14 -17.89 -6.65 9.02
N ILE A 15 -18.30 -7.89 9.30
CA ILE A 15 -17.48 -9.07 9.02
C ILE A 15 -17.27 -9.22 7.50
N GLN A 16 -18.31 -9.01 6.70
CA GLN A 16 -18.21 -9.02 5.24
C GLN A 16 -17.21 -7.97 4.74
N ARG A 17 -17.25 -6.75 5.28
CA ARG A 17 -16.26 -5.71 4.95
C ARG A 17 -14.84 -6.10 5.33
N ILE A 18 -14.62 -6.81 6.43
CA ILE A 18 -13.30 -7.36 6.79
C ILE A 18 -12.81 -8.34 5.73
N TYR A 19 -13.68 -9.22 5.23
CA TYR A 19 -13.33 -10.13 4.13
C TYR A 19 -12.99 -9.37 2.84
N GLU A 20 -13.83 -8.42 2.43
CA GLU A 20 -13.61 -7.59 1.25
C GLU A 20 -12.29 -6.78 1.37
N TYR A 21 -11.99 -6.28 2.57
CA TYR A 21 -10.73 -5.61 2.88
C TYR A 21 -9.53 -6.55 2.70
N LEU A 22 -9.61 -7.76 3.27
CA LEU A 22 -8.54 -8.76 3.17
C LEU A 22 -8.32 -9.28 1.75
N ASP A 23 -9.36 -9.25 0.90
CA ASP A 23 -9.28 -9.60 -0.53
C ASP A 23 -8.85 -8.43 -1.42
N GLY A 24 -8.76 -7.21 -0.88
CA GLY A 24 -8.43 -6.01 -1.64
C GLY A 24 -9.55 -5.56 -2.59
N ALA A 25 -10.79 -5.92 -2.29
CA ALA A 25 -11.98 -5.61 -3.08
C ALA A 25 -12.68 -4.29 -2.67
N LEU A 26 -12.14 -3.58 -1.67
CA LEU A 26 -12.68 -2.32 -1.19
C LEU A 26 -12.16 -1.10 -1.96
N SER A 27 -12.97 -0.04 -1.99
CA SER A 27 -12.55 1.28 -2.47
C SER A 27 -11.60 1.95 -1.47
N ALA A 28 -10.91 3.02 -1.90
CA ALA A 28 -10.02 3.77 -1.00
C ALA A 28 -10.77 4.38 0.20
N GLU A 29 -12.01 4.84 -0.02
CA GLU A 29 -12.87 5.40 1.04
C GLU A 29 -13.27 4.33 2.05
N ASP A 30 -13.70 3.15 1.57
CA ASP A 30 -14.08 2.04 2.45
C ASP A 30 -12.90 1.48 3.27
N ILE A 31 -11.67 1.58 2.74
CA ILE A 31 -10.45 1.19 3.45
C ILE A 31 -10.22 2.10 4.68
N GLU A 32 -10.42 3.41 4.54
CA GLU A 32 -10.25 4.35 5.65
C GLU A 32 -11.32 4.13 6.74
N ASP A 33 -12.56 3.88 6.33
CA ASP A 33 -13.68 3.59 7.24
C ASP A 33 -13.44 2.30 8.04
N ILE A 34 -13.04 1.20 7.37
CA ILE A 34 -12.78 -0.07 8.08
C ILE A 34 -11.55 0.03 8.99
N CYS A 35 -10.51 0.76 8.58
CA CYS A 35 -9.33 0.98 9.43
C CYS A 35 -9.68 1.74 10.71
N THR A 36 -10.51 2.79 10.59
CA THR A 36 -11.01 3.54 11.74
C THR A 36 -11.80 2.63 12.68
N HIS A 37 -12.70 1.81 12.10
CA HIS A 37 -13.49 0.86 12.88
C HIS A 37 -12.64 -0.21 13.61
N LEU A 38 -11.62 -0.76 12.95
CA LEU A 38 -10.71 -1.74 13.56
C LEU A 38 -9.90 -1.12 14.72
N ASN A 39 -9.60 0.17 14.66
CA ASN A 39 -8.91 0.88 15.75
C ASN A 39 -9.83 1.19 16.94
N GLU A 40 -11.14 1.35 16.70
CA GLU A 40 -12.11 1.71 17.73
C GLU A 40 -12.83 0.51 18.36
N CYS A 41 -12.98 -0.61 17.64
CA CYS A 41 -13.72 -1.79 18.10
C CYS A 41 -12.80 -3.04 18.19
N GLU A 42 -12.39 -3.37 19.43
CA GLU A 42 -11.51 -4.52 19.73
C GLU A 42 -12.07 -5.87 19.29
N THR A 43 -13.40 -6.02 19.23
CA THR A 43 -14.02 -7.26 18.76
C THR A 43 -13.74 -7.50 17.27
N CYS A 44 -13.93 -6.48 16.44
CA CYS A 44 -13.67 -6.58 15.01
C CYS A 44 -12.17 -6.73 14.71
N ALA A 45 -11.30 -6.08 15.51
CA ALA A 45 -9.86 -6.29 15.44
C ALA A 45 -9.48 -7.76 15.71
N ARG A 46 -10.07 -8.39 16.74
CA ARG A 46 -9.82 -9.81 17.04
C ARG A 46 -10.28 -10.74 15.92
N GLU A 47 -11.42 -10.47 15.29
CA GLU A 47 -11.89 -11.27 14.14
C GLU A 47 -10.97 -11.09 12.92
N TYR A 48 -10.52 -9.87 12.64
CA TYR A 48 -9.52 -9.59 11.59
C TYR A 48 -8.21 -10.37 11.82
N ASP A 49 -7.70 -10.38 13.06
CA ASP A 49 -6.49 -11.11 13.41
C ASP A 49 -6.66 -12.62 13.21
N LEU A 50 -7.82 -13.17 13.61
CA LEU A 50 -8.15 -14.58 13.38
C LEU A 50 -8.13 -14.92 11.88
N GLU A 51 -8.80 -14.11 11.07
CA GLU A 51 -8.83 -14.30 9.61
C GLU A 51 -7.44 -14.22 8.97
N CYS A 52 -6.59 -13.30 9.44
CA CYS A 52 -5.19 -13.23 9.01
C CYS A 52 -4.42 -14.52 9.30
N VAL A 53 -4.62 -15.11 10.49
CA VAL A 53 -3.99 -16.38 10.88
C VAL A 53 -4.50 -17.53 10.01
N ILE A 54 -5.82 -17.59 9.75
CA ILE A 54 -6.43 -18.61 8.89
C ILE A 54 -5.87 -18.50 7.47
N ARG A 55 -5.90 -17.31 6.85
CA ARG A 55 -5.34 -17.08 5.51
C ARG A 55 -3.87 -17.45 5.43
N SER A 56 -3.09 -17.12 6.46
CA SER A 56 -1.68 -17.50 6.56
C SER A 56 -1.47 -19.01 6.69
N ALA A 57 -2.34 -19.70 7.43
CA ALA A 57 -2.31 -21.16 7.54
C ALA A 57 -2.67 -21.84 6.22
N VAL A 58 -3.75 -21.39 5.56
CA VAL A 58 -4.17 -21.90 4.24
C VAL A 58 -3.06 -21.69 3.21
N LYS A 59 -2.46 -20.50 3.16
CA LYS A 59 -1.37 -20.18 2.23
C LYS A 59 -0.14 -21.09 2.41
N ARG A 60 0.19 -21.48 3.65
CA ARG A 60 1.27 -22.43 3.93
C ARG A 60 0.94 -23.87 3.55
N SER A 61 -0.34 -24.25 3.66
CA SER A 61 -0.78 -25.61 3.37
C SER A 61 -1.05 -25.85 1.88
N CYS A 62 -1.39 -24.80 1.12
CA CYS A 62 -1.80 -24.89 -0.28
C CYS A 62 -0.84 -24.21 -1.26
N CYS A 63 0.44 -24.02 -0.90
CA CYS A 63 1.43 -23.47 -1.84
C CYS A 63 1.93 -24.55 -2.80
N GLU A 64 1.19 -24.78 -3.89
CA GLU A 64 1.74 -25.42 -5.08
C GLU A 64 2.75 -24.47 -5.74
N PRO A 65 3.96 -24.94 -6.09
CA PRO A 65 4.95 -24.09 -6.74
C PRO A 65 4.40 -23.62 -8.09
N ALA A 66 4.41 -22.30 -8.32
CA ALA A 66 4.02 -21.75 -9.61
C ALA A 66 4.87 -22.39 -10.73
N PRO A 67 4.27 -22.77 -11.88
CA PRO A 67 4.98 -23.38 -12.99
C PRO A 67 6.16 -22.52 -13.43
N ASP A 68 7.31 -23.16 -13.70
CA ASP A 68 8.55 -22.44 -14.02
C ASP A 68 8.44 -21.59 -15.29
N GLU A 69 7.63 -22.03 -16.27
CA GLU A 69 7.33 -21.25 -17.48
C GLU A 69 6.68 -19.90 -17.16
N LEU A 70 5.73 -19.88 -16.20
CA LEU A 70 5.06 -18.64 -15.81
C LEU A 70 6.03 -17.70 -15.09
N LYS A 71 6.89 -18.23 -14.21
CA LYS A 71 7.93 -17.44 -13.53
C LYS A 71 8.89 -16.81 -14.54
N GLN A 72 9.37 -17.59 -15.51
CA GLN A 72 10.27 -17.11 -16.55
C GLN A 72 9.59 -16.05 -17.42
N SER A 73 8.33 -16.25 -17.80
CA SER A 73 7.56 -15.28 -18.57
C SER A 73 7.38 -13.95 -17.83
N ILE A 74 7.05 -13.99 -16.54
CA ILE A 74 6.90 -12.78 -15.69
C ILE A 74 8.24 -12.06 -15.55
N LEU A 75 9.32 -12.78 -15.24
CA LEU A 75 10.65 -12.19 -15.10
C LEU A 75 11.11 -11.52 -16.41
N HIS A 76 10.92 -12.20 -17.55
CA HIS A 76 11.22 -11.62 -18.86
C HIS A 76 10.39 -10.35 -19.13
N ARG A 77 9.09 -10.36 -18.80
CA ARG A 77 8.21 -9.21 -18.97
C ARG A 77 8.67 -8.02 -18.13
N ILE A 78 9.04 -8.26 -16.86
CA ILE A 78 9.55 -7.23 -15.95
C ILE A 78 10.87 -6.66 -16.49
N ASP A 79 11.79 -7.52 -16.93
CA ASP A 79 13.08 -7.10 -17.49
C ASP A 79 12.90 -6.24 -18.74
N SER A 80 12.05 -6.67 -19.68
CA SER A 80 11.71 -5.89 -20.87
C SER A 80 11.13 -4.51 -20.54
N LEU A 81 10.30 -4.40 -19.50
CA LEU A 81 9.75 -3.11 -19.05
C LEU A 81 10.82 -2.21 -18.44
N ARG A 82 11.80 -2.77 -17.71
CA ARG A 82 12.92 -2.00 -17.13
C ARG A 82 13.85 -1.47 -18.20
N ASP A 83 14.20 -2.30 -19.18
CA ASP A 83 15.01 -1.92 -20.34
C ASP A 83 14.31 -0.82 -21.17
N SER A 84 12.99 -0.93 -21.34
CA SER A 84 12.18 0.10 -22.01
C SER A 84 12.16 1.46 -21.29
N THR A 85 12.40 1.51 -19.98
CA THR A 85 12.48 2.78 -19.22
C THR A 85 13.84 3.48 -19.31
N GLU A 86 14.87 2.82 -19.86
CA GLU A 86 16.20 3.41 -20.07
C GLU A 86 16.34 4.13 -21.43
N SER A 87 15.30 4.16 -22.26
CA SER A 87 15.32 4.82 -23.58
C SER A 87 14.60 6.17 -23.65
N THR A 88 14.06 6.72 -22.56
CA THR A 88 13.69 8.15 -22.55
C THR A 88 14.90 8.99 -22.20
N GLU A 89 15.74 9.19 -23.21
CA GLU A 89 16.64 10.32 -23.33
C GLU A 89 15.82 11.61 -23.17
N HIS A 90 15.62 12.06 -21.93
CA HIS A 90 15.28 13.45 -21.68
C HIS A 90 16.56 14.24 -21.91
N ASP A 91 16.76 14.63 -23.16
CA ASP A 91 17.72 15.62 -23.59
C ASP A 91 17.33 16.96 -22.96
N HIS A 92 17.79 17.20 -21.74
CA HIS A 92 17.75 18.52 -21.11
C HIS A 92 18.97 19.34 -21.56
N SER A 93 19.16 19.48 -22.87
CA SER A 93 19.99 20.54 -23.44
C SER A 93 19.29 21.89 -23.27
N GLY A 94 19.32 22.40 -22.04
CA GLY A 94 18.77 23.69 -21.64
C GLY A 94 19.86 24.51 -20.95
N LEU A 95 20.61 25.26 -21.75
CA LEU A 95 21.60 26.23 -21.35
C LEU A 95 21.03 27.23 -20.31
N GLY A 96 21.53 27.16 -19.08
CA GLY A 96 21.25 28.13 -18.02
C GLY A 96 22.49 28.31 -17.16
N THR A 97 23.36 29.21 -17.58
CA THR A 97 24.59 29.62 -16.87
C THR A 97 24.28 30.11 -15.45
N GLN A 98 24.39 29.24 -14.46
CA GLN A 98 24.55 29.67 -13.07
C GLN A 98 25.99 30.15 -12.89
N LYS A 99 26.15 31.46 -13.00
CA LYS A 99 27.35 32.17 -12.55
C LYS A 99 27.48 31.97 -11.03
N PRO A 100 28.67 31.60 -10.52
CA PRO A 100 28.90 31.51 -9.09
C PRO A 100 28.96 32.92 -8.50
N SER A 101 28.16 33.19 -7.47
CA SER A 101 28.33 34.34 -6.59
C SER A 101 28.65 33.83 -5.19
N ASP A 102 29.95 33.65 -4.97
CA ASP A 102 30.57 33.53 -3.65
C ASP A 102 30.73 34.94 -3.02
N PRO A 103 31.13 35.07 -1.75
CA PRO A 103 30.29 35.54 -0.65
C PRO A 103 30.71 36.93 -0.16
N THR A 104 30.00 37.43 0.86
CA THR A 104 30.32 38.61 1.70
C THR A 104 29.69 39.93 1.26
N ASP A 105 28.54 40.26 1.85
CA ASP A 105 28.40 41.56 2.51
C ASP A 105 27.35 41.47 3.63
N ARG A 106 27.80 41.72 4.86
CA ARG A 106 27.00 41.80 6.07
C ARG A 106 27.26 43.19 6.67
N PRO A 107 26.21 44.00 6.86
CA PRO A 107 26.09 44.84 8.06
C PRO A 107 24.67 44.67 8.65
N MET A 108 24.46 44.30 9.92
CA MET A 108 24.60 45.06 11.19
C MET A 108 23.78 46.36 11.26
N ALA A 109 22.99 46.47 12.34
CA ALA A 109 22.15 47.58 12.84
C ALA A 109 20.75 47.69 12.19
N SER A 110 19.63 47.86 12.91
CA SER A 110 19.35 48.25 14.32
C SER A 110 18.09 47.57 14.83
#